data_AF-A0A4R7FTB8-F1
#
_entry.id   AF-A0A4R7FTB8-F1
#
_cell.length_a   1.000
_cell.length_b   1.000
_cell.length_c   1.000
_cell.angle_alpha   90.00
_cell.angle_beta   90.00
_cell.angle_gamma   90.00
#
_symmetry.space_group_name_H-M   'P 1'
#
loop_
_entity.id
_entity.type
_entity.pdbx_description
1 polymer ?
#
loop_
_entity_poly.entity_id
_entity_poly.type
_entity_poly.pdbx_seq_one_letter_code
_entity_poly.pdbx_strand_id
1 'polypeptide(L)' 'MRTTIVVVYVGMAVWLLFAAAVRIALQLRAGQDLDALPFIGGAIGLVALVLLLPAYEDRRRRERE' A
#
# COMPACT_ATOMS: atom_id res chain seq x y z
N MET A 1 -14.14 11.32 10.95
CA MET A 1 -13.20 11.80 9.89
C MET A 1 -11.91 11.00 9.86
N ARG A 2 -11.13 10.91 10.94
CA ARG A 2 -9.89 10.11 11.02
C ARG A 2 -10.04 8.64 10.59
N THR A 3 -11.03 7.94 11.16
CA THR A 3 -11.33 6.54 10.81
C THR A 3 -11.69 6.39 9.33
N THR A 4 -12.46 7.33 8.78
CA THR A 4 -12.84 7.34 7.36
C THR A 4 -11.61 7.47 6.46
N ILE A 5 -10.68 8.36 6.79
CA ILE A 5 -9.45 8.59 6.02
C ILE A 5 -8.56 7.34 6.05
N VAL A 6 -8.32 6.76 7.24
CA VAL A 6 -7.52 5.53 7.38
C VAL A 6 -8.15 4.38 6.59
N VAL A 7 -9.47 4.19 6.68
CA VAL A 7 -10.19 3.15 5.94
C VAL A 7 -10.05 3.34 4.42
N VAL A 8 -10.11 4.58 3.93
CA VAL A 8 -9.88 4.88 2.50
C VAL A 8 -8.46 4.52 2.08
N TYR A 9 -7.44 4.90 2.87
CA TYR A 9 -6.05 4.55 2.55
C TYR A 9 -5.78 3.05 2.60
N VAL A 10 -6.34 2.35 3.59
CA VAL A 10 -6.29 0.88 3.66
C VAL A 10 -6.97 0.27 2.43
N GLY A 11 -8.16 0.77 2.05
CA GLY A 11 -8.88 0.32 0.87
C GLY A 11 -8.09 0.53 -0.43
N MET A 12 -7.49 1.71 -0.62
CA MET A 12 -6.60 2.00 -1.76
C MET A 12 -5.38 1.08 -1.76
N ALA A 13 -4.79 0.80 -0.60
CA ALA A 13 -3.63 -0.07 -0.50
C ALA A 13 -3.97 -1.52 -0.89
N VAL A 14 -5.08 -2.05 -0.38
CA VAL A 14 -5.59 -3.38 -0.75
C VAL A 14 -5.89 -3.45 -2.25
N TRP A 15 -6.52 -2.42 -2.80
CA TRP A 15 -6.80 -2.33 -4.23
C TRP A 15 -5.52 -2.36 -5.09
N LEU A 16 -4.50 -1.60 -4.71
CA LEU A 16 -3.21 -1.57 -5.43
C LEU A 16 -2.49 -2.91 -5.37
N LEU A 17 -2.50 -3.59 -4.22
CA LEU A 17 -1.95 -4.94 -4.08
C LEU A 17 -2.68 -5.94 -4.98
N PHE A 18 -4.01 -5.86 -5.03
CA PHE A 18 -4.82 -6.71 -5.90
C PHE A 18 -4.53 -6.46 -7.38
N ALA A 19 -4.48 -5.19 -7.80
CA ALA A 19 -4.15 -4.81 -9.18
C ALA A 19 -2.75 -5.29 -9.60
N ALA A 20 -1.76 -5.17 -8.71
CA ALA A 20 -0.43 -5.70 -8.92
C ALA A 20 -0.43 -7.23 -9.07
N ALA A 21 -1.12 -7.94 -8.17
CA ALA A 21 -1.25 -9.40 -8.23
C ALA A 21 -1.92 -9.88 -9.53
N VAL A 22 -2.99 -9.23 -9.97
CA VAL A 22 -3.67 -9.53 -11.23
C VAL A 22 -2.73 -9.33 -12.41
N ARG A 23 -1.99 -8.20 -12.44
CA ARG A 23 -1.00 -7.93 -13.50
C ARG A 23 0.07 -9.01 -13.55
N ILE A 24 0.64 -9.39 -12.41
CA ILE A 24 1.66 -10.46 -12.31
C ILE A 24 1.10 -11.78 -12.85
N ALA A 25 -0.11 -12.15 -12.44
CA ALA A 25 -0.75 -13.39 -12.88
C ALA A 25 -0.94 -13.43 -14.40
N LEU A 26 -1.30 -12.30 -15.02
CA LEU A 26 -1.40 -12.17 -16.48
C LEU A 26 -0.04 -12.29 -17.17
N GLN A 27 1.01 -11.66 -16.63
CA GLN A 27 2.37 -11.74 -17.18
C GLN A 27 2.94 -13.16 -17.11
N LEU A 28 2.76 -13.84 -15.97
CA LEU A 28 3.16 -15.24 -15.80
C LEU A 28 2.41 -16.19 -16.76
N ARG A 29 1.10 -15.97 -16.95
CA ARG A 29 0.31 -16.72 -17.94
C ARG A 29 0.77 -16.50 -19.38
N ALA A 30 1.33 -15.33 -19.69
CA ALA A 30 1.89 -15.02 -20.99
C ALA A 30 3.31 -15.60 -21.18
N GLY A 31 3.85 -16.32 -20.19
CA GLY A 31 5.20 -16.90 -20.25
C GLY A 31 6.31 -15.87 -20.13
N GLN A 32 6.02 -14.68 -19.62
CA GLN A 32 7.05 -13.67 -19.36
C GLN A 32 7.79 -13.98 -18.06
N ASP A 33 9.11 -13.91 -18.09
CA ASP A 33 9.93 -13.95 -16.88
C ASP A 33 9.62 -12.70 -16.04
N LEU A 34 9.29 -12.94 -14.78
CA LEU A 34 8.88 -11.90 -13.85
C LEU A 34 9.92 -11.78 -12.74
N ASP A 35 10.51 -10.58 -12.61
CA ASP A 35 11.23 -10.22 -11.40
C ASP A 35 10.21 -9.79 -10.33
N ALA A 36 10.13 -10.58 -9.25
CA ALA A 36 9.20 -10.34 -8.15
C ALA A 36 9.67 -9.24 -7.18
N LEU A 37 10.97 -8.88 -7.19
CA LEU A 37 11.57 -7.94 -6.23
C LEU A 37 10.88 -6.56 -6.19
N PRO A 38 10.58 -5.91 -7.34
CA PRO A 38 9.92 -4.60 -7.35
C PRO A 38 8.52 -4.63 -6.74
N PHE A 39 7.80 -5.73 -6.93
CA PHE A 39 6.43 -5.90 -6.41
C PHE A 39 6.44 -6.13 -4.91
N ILE A 40 7.35 -6.96 -4.40
CA ILE A 40 7.54 -7.19 -2.97
C ILE A 40 7.94 -5.88 -2.28
N GLY A 41 8.92 -5.16 -2.85
CA GLY A 41 9.36 -3.86 -2.32
C GLY A 41 8.24 -2.82 -2.32
N GLY A 42 7.47 -2.74 -3.40
CA GLY A 42 6.30 -1.85 -3.50
C GLY A 42 5.20 -2.20 -2.49
N ALA A 43 4.92 -3.48 -2.28
CA ALA A 43 3.95 -3.94 -1.31
C ALA A 43 4.36 -3.60 0.14
N ILE A 44 5.62 -3.86 0.49
CA ILE A 44 6.18 -3.51 1.81
C ILE A 44 6.14 -1.99 2.02
N GLY A 45 6.57 -1.21 1.03
CA GLY A 45 6.56 0.25 1.11
C GLY A 45 5.15 0.81 1.29
N LEU A 46 4.16 0.26 0.59
CA LEU A 46 2.76 0.66 0.71
C LEU A 46 2.19 0.35 2.09
N VAL A 47 2.46 -0.85 2.62
CA VAL A 47 2.05 -1.23 3.98
C VAL A 47 2.70 -0.33 5.02
N ALA A 48 4.00 -0.05 4.90
CA ALA A 48 4.71 0.85 5.80
C ALA A 48 4.08 2.27 5.78
N LEU A 49 3.74 2.79 4.60
CA LEU A 49 3.06 4.07 4.44
C LEU A 49 1.70 4.13 5.16
N VAL A 50 0.90 3.07 5.01
CA VAL A 50 -0.41 2.96 5.69
C VAL A 50 -0.24 2.91 7.22
N LEU A 51 0.76 2.17 7.72
CA LEU A 51 1.05 2.07 9.15
C LEU A 51 1.67 3.34 9.74
N LEU A 52 2.38 4.13 8.94
CA LEU A 52 2.97 5.41 9.36
C LEU A 52 1.95 6.55 9.40
N LEU A 53 0.85 6.44 8.65
CA LEU A 53 -0.20 7.45 8.60
C LEU A 53 -0.77 7.83 9.99
N PRO A 54 -1.17 6.85 10.85
CA PRO A 54 -1.61 7.16 12.22
C PRO A 54 -0.51 7.80 13.08
N ALA A 55 0.74 7.36 12.93
CA ALA A 55 1.87 7.88 13.68
C ALA A 55 2.18 9.34 13.30
N TYR A 56 2.07 9.67 12.00
CA TYR A 56 2.22 11.04 11.51
C TYR A 56 1.11 11.97 12.01
N GLU A 57 -0.14 11.51 12.01
CA GLU A 57 -1.26 12.28 12.57
C GLU A 57 -1.08 12.57 14.06
N ASP A 58 -0.65 11.58 14.84
CA ASP A 58 -0.41 11.75 16.28
C ASP A 58 0.71 12.76 16.55
N ARG A 59 1.80 12.73 15.76
CA ARG A 59 2.87 13.73 15.85
C ARG A 59 2.36 15.14 15.52
N ARG A 60 1.63 15.28 14.41
CA ARG A 60 1.08 16.56 13.96
C ARG A 60 0.11 17.19 14.97
N ARG A 61 -0.58 16.37 15.76
CA ARG A 61 -1.47 16.84 16.83
C ARG A 61 -0.69 17.46 17.99
N ARG A 62 0.41 16.84 18.41
CA ARG A 62 1.30 17.36 19.48
C ARG A 62 1.95 18.68 19.10
N GLU A 63 2.28 18.89 17.83
CA GLU A 63 2.89 20.14 17.35
C GLU A 63 1.90 21.32 17.33
N ARG A 64 0.60 21.08 17.52
CA ARG A 64 -0.47 22.10 17.53
C ARG A 64 -1.00 22.41 18.94
N GLU A 65 -0.62 21.64 19.93
CA GLU A 65 -0.92 21.86 21.36
C GLU A 65 0.25 22.59 22.01
#